data_AF-A3JQK1-F1
#
_entry.id   AF-A3JQK1-F1
#
_cell.length_a   1.000
_cell.length_b   1.000
_cell.length_c   1.000
_cell.angle_alpha   90.00
_cell.angle_beta   90.00
_cell.angle_gamma   90.00
#
_symmetry.space_group_name_H-M   'P 1'
#
loop_
_entity.id
_entity.type
_entity.pdbx_description
1 polymer ?
#
loop_
_entity_poly.entity_id
_entity_poly.type
_entity_poly.pdbx_seq_one_letter_code
_entity_poly.pdbx_strand_id
1 'polypeptide(L)'
;MEEWSKKDEAERRCQLDICKSKSGEYLPAGHGKGSWATTYSNEFVAASAKLWLLHNKNGSSYPQYAMARDFQSLGIRSCRGATMTAARVEYLYKSHLRALVSENGKTT
;
A
#
# COMPACT_ATOMS: atom_id res chain seq x y z
N MET A 1 22.86 4.03 -1.72
CA MET A 1 22.25 2.72 -1.99
C MET A 1 21.42 2.40 -0.76
N GLU A 2 20.12 2.12 -0.89
CA GLU A 2 19.28 1.80 0.28
C GLU A 2 19.75 0.46 0.84
N GLU A 3 20.33 0.43 2.05
CA GLU A 3 20.77 -0.80 2.70
C GLU A 3 19.62 -1.39 3.52
N TRP A 4 18.96 -2.39 2.95
CA TRP A 4 17.90 -3.13 3.61
C TRP A 4 18.48 -4.24 4.49
N SER A 5 17.98 -4.38 5.71
CA SER A 5 18.28 -5.58 6.50
C SER A 5 17.57 -6.80 5.91
N LYS A 6 18.15 -8.01 6.04
CA LYS A 6 17.50 -9.26 5.59
C LYS A 6 16.08 -9.43 6.17
N LYS A 7 15.87 -8.97 7.39
CA LYS A 7 14.56 -9.00 8.06
C LYS A 7 13.58 -8.04 7.39
N ASP A 8 14.01 -6.81 7.12
CA ASP A 8 13.16 -5.81 6.46
C ASP A 8 12.85 -6.22 5.02
N GLU A 9 13.78 -6.85 4.31
CA GLU A 9 13.53 -7.36 2.96
C GLU A 9 12.50 -8.50 2.97
N ALA A 10 12.59 -9.42 3.93
CA ALA A 10 11.60 -10.47 4.11
C ALA A 10 10.20 -9.91 4.46
N GLU A 11 10.15 -8.91 5.35
CA GLU A 11 8.91 -8.22 5.70
C GLU A 11 8.31 -7.50 4.49
N ARG A 12 9.13 -6.79 3.70
CA ARG A 12 8.69 -6.15 2.44
C ARG A 12 8.05 -7.16 1.52
N ARG A 13 8.68 -8.32 1.30
CA ARG A 13 8.14 -9.36 0.43
C ARG A 13 6.80 -9.90 0.95
N CYS A 14 6.70 -10.18 2.25
CA CYS A 14 5.45 -10.61 2.88
C CYS A 14 4.30 -9.60 2.66
N GLN A 15 4.56 -8.31 2.86
CA GLN A 15 3.53 -7.29 2.65
C GLN A 15 3.17 -7.12 1.16
N LEU A 16 4.14 -7.26 0.25
CA LEU A 16 3.87 -7.24 -1.19
C LEU A 16 2.98 -8.41 -1.64
N ASP A 17 3.17 -9.61 -1.07
CA ASP A 17 2.33 -10.77 -1.35
C ASP A 17 0.88 -10.56 -0.87
N ILE A 18 0.70 -9.94 0.30
CA ILE A 18 -0.63 -9.54 0.80
C ILE A 18 -1.25 -8.52 -0.15
N CYS A 19 -0.52 -7.45 -0.50
CA CYS A 19 -1.01 -6.44 -1.43
C CYS A 19 -1.40 -7.06 -2.77
N LYS A 20 -0.64 -8.01 -3.29
CA LYS A 20 -0.95 -8.70 -4.55
C LYS A 20 -2.23 -9.53 -4.45
N SER A 21 -2.33 -10.39 -3.43
CA SER A 21 -3.50 -11.26 -3.23
C SER A 21 -4.79 -10.51 -2.91
N LYS A 22 -4.68 -9.30 -2.37
CA LYS A 22 -5.79 -8.43 -1.97
C LYS A 22 -5.99 -7.21 -2.88
N SER A 23 -5.29 -7.17 -4.01
CA SER A 23 -5.43 -6.10 -5.00
C SER A 23 -6.69 -6.27 -5.85
N GLY A 24 -7.16 -5.17 -6.44
CA GLY A 24 -8.38 -5.14 -7.24
C GLY A 24 -9.58 -4.60 -6.48
N GLU A 25 -10.75 -4.77 -7.09
CA GLU A 25 -12.00 -4.18 -6.64
C GLU A 25 -12.51 -4.85 -5.35
N TYR A 26 -12.62 -4.06 -4.27
CA TYR A 26 -13.32 -4.49 -3.07
C TYR A 26 -14.67 -3.77 -2.99
N LEU A 27 -15.74 -4.57 -3.00
CA LEU A 27 -17.12 -4.13 -2.81
C LEU A 27 -17.53 -4.44 -1.36
N PRO A 28 -17.73 -3.43 -0.50
CA PRO A 28 -18.19 -3.67 0.86
C PRO A 28 -19.63 -4.18 0.85
N ALA A 29 -19.95 -5.15 1.73
CA ALA A 29 -21.22 -5.89 1.73
C ALA A 29 -22.49 -5.03 1.90
N GLY A 30 -22.37 -3.76 2.29
CA GLY A 30 -23.49 -2.82 2.49
C GLY A 30 -23.80 -1.90 1.31
N HIS A 31 -23.13 -2.02 0.17
CA HIS A 31 -23.36 -1.16 -0.99
C HIS A 31 -24.50 -1.71 -1.87
N GLY A 32 -25.62 -0.98 -1.93
CA GLY A 32 -26.77 -1.33 -2.78
C GLY A 32 -26.45 -1.33 -4.29
N LYS A 33 -27.30 -2.01 -5.08
CA LYS A 33 -27.21 -2.04 -6.56
C LYS A 33 -27.16 -0.60 -7.10
N GLY A 34 -26.00 -0.19 -7.62
CA GLY A 34 -25.78 1.16 -8.16
C GLY A 34 -24.75 2.01 -7.42
N SER A 35 -24.07 1.48 -6.39
CA SER A 35 -22.94 2.18 -5.78
C SER A 35 -21.62 1.79 -6.47
N TRP A 36 -21.00 2.74 -7.17
CA TRP A 36 -19.74 2.58 -7.91
C TRP A 36 -18.51 2.87 -7.04
N ALA A 37 -18.68 2.89 -5.72
CA ALA A 37 -17.63 3.23 -4.76
C ALA A 37 -16.74 2.00 -4.49
N THR A 38 -15.93 1.62 -5.47
CA THR A 38 -14.86 0.64 -5.29
C THR A 38 -13.82 1.21 -4.33
N THR A 39 -13.46 0.47 -3.28
CA THR A 39 -12.40 0.88 -2.35
C THR A 39 -11.35 -0.23 -2.23
N TYR A 40 -10.29 0.02 -1.45
CA TYR A 40 -9.31 -1.00 -1.10
C TYR A 40 -9.83 -1.86 0.06
N SER A 41 -9.48 -3.15 0.07
CA SER A 41 -9.72 -4.01 1.23
C SER A 41 -8.90 -3.53 2.43
N ASN A 42 -9.38 -3.80 3.65
CA ASN A 42 -8.68 -3.42 4.88
C ASN A 42 -7.29 -4.08 4.96
N GLU A 43 -7.16 -5.33 4.49
CA GLU A 43 -5.90 -6.04 4.45
C GLU A 43 -4.90 -5.38 3.48
N PHE A 44 -5.36 -4.92 2.32
CA PHE A 44 -4.52 -4.18 1.37
C PHE A 44 -4.03 -2.85 1.97
N VAL A 45 -4.93 -2.12 2.65
CA VAL A 45 -4.60 -0.86 3.34
C VAL A 45 -3.59 -1.09 4.44
N ALA A 46 -3.79 -2.10 5.29
CA ALA A 46 -2.86 -2.42 6.39
C ALA A 46 -1.47 -2.82 5.88
N ALA A 47 -1.39 -3.70 4.87
CA ALA A 47 -0.13 -4.11 4.27
C ALA A 47 0.60 -2.95 3.57
N SER A 48 -0.14 -2.10 2.86
CA SER A 48 0.40 -0.91 2.21
C SER A 48 0.95 0.11 3.23
N ALA A 49 0.29 0.27 4.39
CA ALA A 49 0.77 1.14 5.46
C ALA A 49 2.10 0.64 6.05
N LYS A 50 2.23 -0.69 6.24
CA LYS A 50 3.48 -1.30 6.68
C LYS A 50 4.61 -1.11 5.66
N LEU A 51 4.32 -1.28 4.36
CA LEU A 51 5.29 -1.01 3.30
C LEU A 51 5.77 0.44 3.32
N TRP A 52 4.85 1.39 3.49
CA TRP A 52 5.19 2.81 3.58
C TRP A 52 6.17 3.10 4.72
N LEU A 53 5.87 2.58 5.92
CA LEU A 53 6.74 2.70 7.10
C LEU A 53 8.10 2.06 6.86
N LEU A 54 8.13 0.90 6.21
CA LEU A 54 9.35 0.16 5.95
C LEU A 54 10.26 0.89 4.94
N HIS A 55 9.69 1.50 3.90
CA HIS A 55 10.45 2.36 2.99
C HIS A 55 11.00 3.59 3.70
N ASN A 56 10.20 4.26 4.55
CA ASN A 56 10.67 5.38 5.35
C ASN A 56 11.84 4.97 6.27
N LYS A 57 11.69 3.84 6.97
CA LYS A 57 12.72 3.29 7.86
C LYS A 57 14.04 3.02 7.13
N ASN A 58 13.97 2.56 5.89
CA ASN A 58 15.15 2.26 5.05
C ASN A 58 15.64 3.47 4.24
N GLY A 59 15.25 4.70 4.63
CA GLY A 59 15.83 5.93 4.12
C GLY A 59 15.15 6.52 2.88
N SER A 60 14.04 5.96 2.40
CA SER A 60 13.30 6.54 1.28
C SER A 60 12.45 7.72 1.77
N SER A 61 12.88 8.95 1.47
CA SER A 61 12.09 10.18 1.73
C SER A 61 10.79 10.26 0.92
N TYR A 62 10.68 9.47 -0.16
CA TYR A 62 9.52 9.46 -1.05
C TYR A 62 9.04 8.03 -1.33
N PRO A 63 8.45 7.33 -0.34
CA PRO A 63 8.01 5.93 -0.45
C PRO A 63 7.13 5.65 -1.67
N GLN A 64 6.33 6.64 -2.11
CA GLN A 64 5.43 6.49 -3.24
C GLN A 64 6.12 6.07 -4.53
N TYR A 65 7.38 6.46 -4.76
CA TYR A 65 8.12 6.06 -5.97
C TYR A 65 8.66 4.63 -5.87
N ALA A 66 9.15 4.23 -4.70
CA ALA A 66 9.63 2.87 -4.48
C ALA A 66 8.47 1.87 -4.52
N MET A 67 7.39 2.15 -3.79
CA MET A 67 6.19 1.34 -3.77
C MET A 67 5.52 1.26 -5.16
N ALA A 68 5.48 2.36 -5.93
CA ALA A 68 4.92 2.30 -7.28
C ALA A 68 5.71 1.37 -8.20
N ARG A 69 7.05 1.35 -8.12
CA ARG A 69 7.89 0.41 -8.87
C ARG A 69 7.61 -1.03 -8.47
N ASP A 70 7.51 -1.29 -7.17
CA ASP A 70 7.20 -2.62 -6.65
C ASP A 70 5.82 -3.10 -7.10
N PHE A 71 4.80 -2.26 -6.95
CA PHE A 71 3.44 -2.58 -7.35
C PHE A 71 3.34 -2.83 -8.86
N GLN A 72 4.01 -2.04 -9.69
CA GLN A 72 4.01 -2.21 -11.14
C GLN A 72 4.73 -3.50 -11.54
N SER A 73 5.91 -3.78 -10.98
CA SER A 73 6.67 -5.01 -11.30
C SER A 73 5.93 -6.29 -10.91
N LEU A 74 5.08 -6.23 -9.88
CA LEU A 74 4.28 -7.36 -9.41
C LEU A 74 2.85 -7.42 -9.98
N GLY A 75 2.46 -6.46 -10.83
CA GLY A 75 1.13 -6.39 -11.42
C GLY A 75 0.01 -6.00 -10.45
N ILE A 76 0.35 -5.37 -9.32
CA ILE A 76 -0.60 -4.92 -8.31
C ILE A 76 -1.42 -3.74 -8.86
N ARG A 77 -2.74 -3.89 -8.87
CA ARG A 77 -3.69 -2.91 -9.40
C ARG A 77 -4.36 -2.09 -8.30
N SER A 78 -4.83 -0.90 -8.65
CA SER A 78 -5.69 -0.10 -7.78
C SER A 78 -7.05 -0.75 -7.58
N CYS A 79 -7.83 -0.23 -6.64
CA CYS A 79 -9.22 -0.65 -6.40
C CYS A 79 -10.15 -0.52 -7.63
N ARG A 80 -9.72 0.23 -8.67
CA ARG A 80 -10.42 0.39 -9.96
C ARG A 80 -9.70 -0.33 -11.11
N GLY A 81 -8.80 -1.26 -10.80
CA GLY A 81 -8.05 -2.04 -11.79
C GLY A 81 -6.92 -1.28 -12.51
N ALA A 82 -6.67 0.00 -12.16
CA ALA A 82 -5.65 0.81 -12.84
C ALA A 82 -4.23 0.49 -12.32
N THR A 83 -3.22 0.80 -13.14
CA THR A 83 -1.80 0.72 -12.74
C THR A 83 -1.51 1.64 -11.56
N MET A 84 -0.77 1.14 -10.56
CA MET A 84 -0.34 1.91 -9.39
C MET A 84 0.83 2.85 -9.72
N THR A 85 0.53 4.03 -10.26
CA THR A 85 1.52 5.12 -10.45
C THR A 85 1.89 5.78 -9.12
N ALA A 86 3.02 6.50 -9.05
CA ALA A 86 3.42 7.23 -7.85
C ALA A 86 2.31 8.16 -7.33
N ALA A 87 1.62 8.88 -8.22
CA ALA A 87 0.46 9.72 -7.87
C ALA A 87 -0.70 8.93 -7.23
N ARG A 88 -0.94 7.68 -7.67
CA ARG A 88 -1.97 6.82 -7.08
C ARG A 88 -1.54 6.23 -5.75
N VAL A 89 -0.26 5.91 -5.58
CA VAL A 89 0.29 5.49 -4.30
C VAL A 89 0.25 6.65 -3.31
N GLU A 90 0.52 7.88 -3.76
CA GLU A 90 0.37 9.09 -2.93
C GLU A 90 -1.09 9.33 -2.55
N TYR A 91 -2.04 9.15 -3.49
CA TYR A 91 -3.47 9.18 -3.17
C TYR A 91 -3.84 8.11 -2.13
N LEU A 92 -3.39 6.86 -2.32
CA LEU A 92 -3.58 5.77 -1.36
C LEU A 92 -3.07 6.19 0.03
N TYR A 93 -1.89 6.80 0.12
CA TYR A 93 -1.35 7.32 1.37
C TYR A 93 -2.25 8.39 1.99
N LYS A 94 -2.57 9.45 1.24
CA LYS A 94 -3.37 10.58 1.74
C LYS A 94 -4.77 10.16 2.18
N SER A 95 -5.39 9.23 1.47
CA SER A 95 -6.78 8.81 1.68
C SER A 95 -6.94 7.66 2.67
N HIS A 96 -5.96 6.77 2.80
CA HIS A 96 -6.13 5.52 3.56
C HIS A 96 -4.99 5.22 4.53
N LEU A 97 -3.72 5.51 4.18
CA LEU A 97 -2.58 5.08 5.01
C LEU A 97 -2.19 6.11 6.07
N ARG A 98 -2.43 7.40 5.84
CA ARG A 98 -1.89 8.50 6.68
C ARG A 98 -2.21 8.33 8.16
N ALA A 99 -3.46 8.00 8.50
CA ALA A 99 -3.86 7.78 9.89
C ALA A 99 -3.08 6.63 10.53
N LEU A 100 -3.01 5.48 9.85
CA LEU A 100 -2.28 4.29 10.30
C LEU A 100 -0.77 4.56 10.46
N VAL A 101 -0.16 5.26 9.51
CA VAL A 101 1.26 5.61 9.55
C VAL A 101 1.55 6.58 10.71
N SER A 102 0.67 7.55 10.97
CA SER A 102 0.82 8.50 12.07
C SER A 102 0.62 7.87 13.46
N GLU A 103 -0.25 6.88 13.61
CA GLU A 103 -0.43 6.14 14.87
C GLU A 103 0.80 5.28 15.19
N ASN A 104 1.35 4.60 14.19
CA ASN A 104 2.56 3.78 14.34
C ASN A 104 3.85 4.61 14.48
N GLY A 105 3.84 5.89 14.09
CA GLY A 105 4.96 6.81 14.27
C GLY A 105 5.02 7.47 15.66
N LYS A 106 3.96 7.36 16.47
CA LYS A 106 3.86 7.97 17.81
C LYS A 106 4.24 7.03 18.96
N THR A 107 4.65 5.79 18.67
CA THR A 107 4.92 4.75 19.68
C THR A 107 6.39 4.68 20.10
N THR A 108 7.12 5.80 20.01
CA THR A 108 8.51 5.93 20.50
C THR A 108 8.61 7.01 21.57
#